data_AF-X0ZM83-F1
#
_entry.id   AF-X0ZM83-F1
#
_cell.length_a   1.000
_cell.length_b   1.000
_cell.length_c   1.000
_cell.angle_alpha   90.00
_cell.angle_beta   90.00
_cell.angle_gamma   90.00
#
_symmetry.space_group_name_H-M   'P 1'
#
loop_
_entity.id
_entity.type
_entity.pdbx_description
1 polymer ?
#
loop_
_entity_poly.entity_id
_entity_poly.type
_entity_poly.pdbx_seq_one_letter_code
_entity_poly.pdbx_strand_id
1 'polypeptide(L)' 'MEKILIATVQHKHGTNFYAAKSLSGLTKQLAKYTRDWWDKECFDIQMPKSEIDQVDTYFINVDSESLELSGHIEIYD' A
#
# COMPACT_ATOMS: atom_id res chain seq x y z
N MET A 1 9.25 -19.71 13.40
CA MET A 1 7.99 -19.26 12.78
C MET A 1 8.11 -17.79 12.48
N GLU A 2 8.25 -17.44 11.20
CA GLU A 2 8.33 -16.06 10.75
C GLU A 2 6.97 -15.63 10.18
N LYS A 3 6.49 -14.44 10.57
CA LYS A 3 5.25 -13.87 10.08
C LYS A 3 5.56 -12.87 8.97
N ILE A 4 5.00 -13.09 7.78
CA ILE A 4 5.06 -12.16 6.66
C ILE A 4 3.73 -11.45 6.55
N LEU A 5 3.73 -10.13 6.65
CA LEU A 5 2.56 -9.30 6.38
C LEU A 5 2.38 -9.18 4.88
N ILE A 6 1.13 -9.29 4.43
CA ILE A 6 0.77 -9.17 3.02
C ILE A 6 -0.20 -8.00 2.86
N ALA A 7 0.02 -7.21 1.81
CA ALA A 7 -0.97 -6.27 1.31
C ALA A 7 -1.27 -6.54 -0.15
N THR A 8 -2.53 -6.35 -0.52
CA THR A 8 -3.02 -6.45 -1.88
C THR A 8 -3.53 -5.08 -2.30
N VAL A 9 -3.04 -4.57 -3.43
CA VAL A 9 -3.59 -3.38 -4.08
C VAL A 9 -4.30 -3.81 -5.35
N GLN A 10 -5.61 -3.59 -5.41
CA GLN A 10 -6.41 -3.80 -6.61
C GLN A 10 -6.56 -2.47 -7.34
N HIS A 11 -6.32 -2.45 -8.65
CA HIS A 11 -6.45 -1.25 -9.48
C HIS A 11 -7.02 -1.60 -10.86
N LYS A 12 -7.35 -0.58 -11.66
CA LYS A 12 -8.03 -0.70 -12.98
C LYS A 12 -7.38 -1.70 -13.97
N HIS A 13 -6.11 -2.05 -13.77
CA HIS A 13 -5.31 -2.83 -14.72
C HIS A 13 -4.75 -4.12 -14.13
N GLY A 14 -5.05 -4.45 -12.88
CA GLY A 14 -4.55 -5.67 -12.25
C GLY A 14 -4.47 -5.57 -10.73
N THR A 15 -3.69 -6.51 -10.17
CA THR A 15 -3.52 -6.66 -8.73
C THR A 15 -2.03 -6.73 -8.42
N ASN A 16 -1.58 -5.87 -7.51
CA ASN A 16 -0.23 -5.90 -6.96
C ASN A 16 -0.23 -6.53 -5.58
N PHE A 17 0.76 -7.38 -5.31
CA PHE A 17 0.98 -7.99 -4.00
C PHE A 17 2.26 -7.45 -3.38
N TYR A 18 2.18 -7.07 -2.12
CA TYR A 18 3.30 -6.59 -1.32
C TYR A 18 3.48 -7.49 -0.12
N ALA A 19 4.73 -7.78 0.21
CA ALA A 19 5.09 -8.65 1.32
C ALA A 19 6.22 -8.03 2.14
N ALA A 20 6.09 -8.05 3.47
CA ALA A 20 7.15 -7.57 4.34
C ALA A 20 7.15 -8.30 5.69
N LYS A 21 8.34 -8.40 6.30
CA LYS A 21 8.54 -8.96 7.64
C LYS A 21 8.06 -8.02 8.76
N SER A 22 7.72 -6.77 8.45
CA SER A 22 7.29 -5.78 9.43
C SER A 22 6.29 -4.80 8.82
N LEU A 23 5.44 -4.22 9.66
CA LEU A 23 4.44 -3.24 9.21
C LEU A 23 5.11 -2.02 8.59
N SER A 24 6.18 -1.50 9.20
CA SER A 24 6.95 -0.38 8.64
C SER A 24 7.53 -0.73 7.26
N GLY A 25 8.03 -1.94 7.07
CA GLY A 25 8.50 -2.41 5.75
C GLY A 25 7.39 -2.49 4.71
N LEU A 26 6.18 -2.89 5.13
CA LEU A 26 5.01 -2.94 4.24
C LEU A 26 4.53 -1.52 3.88
N THR A 27 4.42 -0.64 4.87
CA THR A 27 4.04 0.77 4.68
C THR A 27 4.99 1.48 3.72
N LYS A 28 6.30 1.25 3.81
CA LYS A 28 7.28 1.82 2.86
C LYS A 28 7.02 1.40 1.41
N GLN A 29 6.69 0.13 1.19
CA GLN A 29 6.39 -0.38 -0.15
C GLN A 29 5.09 0.23 -0.68
N LEU A 30 4.05 0.28 0.14
CA LEU A 30 2.77 0.91 -0.21
C LEU A 30 2.91 2.40 -0.47
N ALA A 31 3.66 3.12 0.37
CA ALA A 31 3.91 4.54 0.19
C ALA A 31 4.73 4.83 -1.08
N LYS A 32 5.62 3.90 -1.48
CA LYS A 32 6.28 4.01 -2.80
C LYS A 32 5.25 3.91 -3.92
N TYR A 33 4.36 2.91 -3.87
CA TYR A 33 3.29 2.76 -4.85
C TYR A 33 2.45 4.04 -4.95
N THR A 34 1.97 4.57 -3.83
CA THR A 34 1.13 5.78 -3.83
C THR A 34 1.87 6.99 -4.40
N ARG A 35 3.15 7.17 -4.07
CA ARG A 35 3.98 8.24 -4.65
C ARG A 35 4.15 8.12 -6.16
N ASP A 36 4.30 6.90 -6.69
CA ASP A 36 4.48 6.68 -8.13
C ASP A 36 3.22 7.08 -8.94
N TRP A 37 2.05 7.09 -8.30
CA TRP A 37 0.75 7.42 -8.93
C TRP A 37 0.14 8.75 -8.47
N TRP A 38 0.72 9.40 -7.46
CA TRP A 38 0.12 10.56 -6.80
C TRP A 38 -0.24 11.69 -7.76
N ASP A 39 0.72 12.10 -8.59
CA ASP A 39 0.53 13.23 -9.51
C ASP A 39 -0.52 12.95 -10.60
N LYS A 40 -0.93 11.68 -10.77
CA LYS A 40 -1.95 11.26 -11.74
C LYS A 40 -3.33 11.15 -11.10
N GLU A 41 -3.41 10.56 -9.91
CA GLU A 41 -4.69 10.19 -9.27
C GLU A 41 -5.11 11.18 -8.16
N CYS A 42 -4.18 11.96 -7.61
CA CYS A 42 -4.41 12.90 -6.49
C CYS A 42 -3.80 14.29 -6.79
N PHE A 43 -3.89 14.75 -8.05
CA PHE A 43 -3.20 15.94 -8.55
C PHE A 43 -3.57 17.26 -7.84
N ASP A 44 -4.73 17.32 -7.20
CA ASP A 44 -5.25 18.46 -6.46
C ASP A 44 -5.02 18.35 -4.93
N ILE A 45 -4.42 17.25 -4.47
CA ILE A 45 -4.17 16.98 -3.05
C ILE A 45 -2.67 17.09 -2.77
N GLN A 46 -2.32 17.96 -1.82
CA GLN A 46 -0.93 18.05 -1.35
C GLN A 46 -0.51 16.74 -0.69
N MET A 47 0.56 16.13 -1.19
CA MET A 47 1.12 14.90 -0.64
C MET A 47 1.53 15.07 0.84
N PRO A 48 1.00 14.24 1.76
CA PRO A 48 1.43 14.24 3.15
C PRO A 48 2.92 13.91 3.32
N LYS A 49 3.54 14.35 4.42
CA LYS A 49 4.95 14.04 4.71
C LYS A 49 5.17 12.63 5.26
N SER A 50 4.19 12.10 5.98
CA SER A 50 4.25 10.79 6.61
C SER A 50 3.89 9.70 5.61
N GLU A 51 4.62 8.59 5.62
CA GLU A 51 4.35 7.46 4.71
C GLU A 51 2.98 6.83 4.95
N ILE A 52 2.55 6.72 6.22
CA ILE A 52 1.23 6.17 6.54
C ILE A 52 0.11 7.11 6.04
N ASP A 53 0.26 8.42 6.27
CA ASP A 53 -0.72 9.41 5.80
C ASP A 53 -0.78 9.46 4.27
N GLN A 54 0.34 9.25 3.57
CA GLN A 54 0.37 9.09 2.11
C GLN A 54 -0.50 7.89 1.68
N VAL A 55 -0.31 6.73 2.32
CA VAL A 55 -1.09 5.53 2.00
C VAL A 55 -2.58 5.77 2.27
N ASP A 56 -2.91 6.25 3.46
CA ASP A 56 -4.30 6.47 3.88
C ASP A 56 -4.99 7.50 2.98
N THR A 57 -4.34 8.65 2.74
CA THR A 57 -4.92 9.72 1.91
C THR A 57 -5.13 9.24 0.47
N TYR A 58 -4.20 8.49 -0.11
CA TYR A 58 -4.35 7.98 -1.47
C TYR A 58 -5.58 7.07 -1.60
N PHE A 59 -5.69 6.03 -0.77
CA PHE A 59 -6.79 5.07 -0.87
C PHE A 59 -8.14 5.61 -0.38
N ILE A 60 -8.17 6.74 0.33
CA ILE A 60 -9.40 7.48 0.63
C ILE A 60 -9.91 8.28 -0.59
N ASN A 61 -9.01 8.75 -1.46
CA ASN A 61 -9.38 9.65 -2.55
C ASN A 61 -9.40 8.99 -3.94
N VAL A 62 -8.77 7.83 -4.10
CA VAL A 62 -8.73 7.09 -5.37
C VAL A 62 -9.75 5.96 -5.34
N ASP A 63 -11.00 6.27 -5.68
CA ASP A 63 -12.14 5.32 -5.62
C ASP A 63 -11.98 4.07 -6.50
N SER A 64 -11.12 4.14 -7.53
CA SER A 64 -10.91 3.02 -8.45
C SER A 64 -9.88 2.00 -7.98
N GLU A 65 -9.27 2.22 -6.81
CA GLU A 65 -8.27 1.35 -6.24
C GLU A 65 -8.64 0.96 -4.80
N SER A 66 -8.23 -0.22 -4.36
CA SER A 66 -8.46 -0.68 -2.99
C SER A 66 -7.21 -1.31 -2.40
N LEU A 67 -7.05 -1.12 -1.09
CA LEU A 67 -5.98 -1.72 -0.30
C LEU A 67 -6.57 -2.71 0.70
N GLU A 68 -6.11 -3.95 0.64
CA GLU A 68 -6.43 -4.99 1.61
C GLU A 68 -5.16 -5.43 2.34
N LEU A 69 -5.20 -5.43 3.68
CA LEU A 69 -4.13 -5.97 4.52
C LEU A 69 -4.48 -7.41 4.92
N SER A 70 -3.85 -8.39 4.27
CA SER A 70 -4.04 -9.80 4.60
C SER A 70 -3.19 -10.12 5.83
N GLY A 71 -3.84 -10.55 6.92
CA GLY A 71 -3.30 -10.54 8.28
C GLY A 71 -1.85 -11.01 8.43
N HIS A 72 -1.47 -12.13 7.81
CA HIS A 72 -0.09 -12.61 7.65
C HIS A 72 -0.07 -14.00 6.98
N ILE A 73 1.08 -14.38 6.41
CA ILE A 73 1.45 -15.75 6.07
C ILE A 73 2.50 -16.24 7.07
N GLU A 74 2.38 -17.50 7.51
CA GLU A 74 3.39 -18.18 8.33
C GLU A 74 4.28 -19.05 7.43
N ILE A 75 5.60 -18.89 7.54
CA ILE A 75 6.57 -19.70 6.82
C ILE A 75 7.10 -20.81 7.73
N TYR A 76 7.08 -22.04 7.22
CA TYR A 76 7.63 -23.25 7.84
C TYR A 76 8.89 -23.65 7.07
N ASP A 77 9.98 -23.93 7.78
CA ASP A 77 11.22 -24.48 7.20
C ASP A 77 11.07 -25.96 6.82
#